data_AF-A0A2E9P025-F1
#
_entry.id   AF-A0A2E9P025-F1
#
_cell.length_a   1.000
_cell.length_b   1.000
_cell.length_c   1.000
_cell.angle_alpha   90.00
_cell.angle_beta   90.00
_cell.angle_gamma   90.00
#
_symmetry.space_group_name_H-M   'P 1'
#
loop_
_entity.id
_entity.type
_entity.pdbx_description
1 polymer ?
#
loop_
_entity_poly.entity_id
_entity_poly.type
_entity_poly.pdbx_seq_one_letter_code
_entity_poly.pdbx_strand_id
1 'polypeptide(L)'
;MAIPIRNTVFDKIKEAKSLTDVELQKILLKEEYEIPNAKFNKILLDLEILGLIKVSWITKEERRIEVVIIEKEVDEIEEQNKEVMEKDYEASFPGIDK
;
A
#
# COMPACT_ATOMS: atom_id res chain seq x y z
N MET A 1 -15.59 1.67 -16.09
CA MET A 1 -14.53 2.56 -15.58
C MET A 1 -13.20 1.93 -15.95
N ALA A 2 -12.29 2.64 -16.63
CA ALA A 2 -10.97 2.12 -16.92
C ALA A 2 -10.11 2.27 -15.65
N ILE A 3 -9.69 1.16 -15.06
CA ILE A 3 -8.76 1.18 -13.92
C ILE A 3 -7.42 1.69 -14.47
N PRO A 4 -6.82 2.75 -13.87
CA PRO A 4 -5.50 3.21 -14.28
C PRO A 4 -4.48 2.08 -14.14
N ILE A 5 -3.64 1.87 -15.16
CA ILE A 5 -2.64 0.80 -15.19
C ILE A 5 -1.72 0.78 -13.96
N ARG A 6 -1.46 1.96 -13.37
CA ARG A 6 -0.70 2.10 -12.11
C ARG A 6 -1.33 1.33 -10.96
N ASN A 7 -2.66 1.34 -10.86
CA ASN A 7 -3.38 0.67 -9.79
C ASN A 7 -3.26 -0.85 -9.96
N THR A 8 -3.44 -1.35 -11.18
CA THR A 8 -3.23 -2.77 -11.49
C THR A 8 -1.82 -3.23 -11.12
N VAL A 9 -0.80 -2.44 -11.49
CA VAL A 9 0.60 -2.74 -11.14
C VAL A 9 0.78 -2.80 -9.62
N PHE A 10 0.25 -1.83 -8.89
CA PHE A 10 0.33 -1.81 -7.43
C PHE A 10 -0.39 -3.00 -6.78
N ASP A 11 -1.58 -3.35 -7.26
CA ASP A 11 -2.36 -4.48 -6.75
C ASP A 11 -1.58 -5.78 -6.88
N LYS A 12 -0.88 -6.00 -8.01
CA LYS A 12 -0.01 -7.18 -8.19
C LYS A 12 1.18 -7.20 -7.25
N ILE A 13 1.81 -6.04 -7.01
CA ILE A 13 2.90 -5.95 -6.05
C ILE A 13 2.37 -6.27 -4.64
N LYS A 14 1.18 -5.78 -4.30
CA LYS A 14 0.52 -6.02 -3.02
C LYS A 14 0.13 -7.48 -2.79
N GLU A 15 -0.40 -8.15 -3.81
CA GLU A 15 -0.72 -9.58 -3.77
C GLU A 15 0.53 -10.43 -3.50
N ALA A 16 1.65 -10.10 -4.15
CA ALA A 16 2.90 -10.84 -4.01
C ALA A 16 3.72 -10.48 -2.76
N LYS A 17 3.49 -9.30 -2.17
CA LYS A 17 4.28 -8.66 -1.07
C LYS A 17 5.72 -8.29 -1.43
N SER A 18 6.46 -9.18 -2.09
CA SER A 18 7.85 -8.99 -2.56
C SER A 18 8.05 -9.79 -3.84
N LEU A 19 8.57 -9.15 -4.88
CA LEU A 19 8.87 -9.79 -6.17
C LEU A 19 9.98 -9.05 -6.92
N THR A 20 10.46 -9.61 -8.03
CA THR A 20 11.42 -8.91 -8.90
C THR A 20 10.75 -8.14 -10.03
N ASP A 21 11.44 -7.17 -10.61
CA ASP A 21 10.92 -6.41 -11.74
C ASP A 21 10.69 -7.28 -13.00
N VAL A 22 11.44 -8.36 -13.15
CA VAL A 22 11.26 -9.37 -14.20
C VAL A 22 10.00 -10.21 -13.95
N GLU A 23 9.75 -10.62 -12.71
CA GLU A 23 8.53 -11.35 -12.33
C GLU A 23 7.29 -10.49 -12.53
N LEU A 24 7.36 -9.20 -12.17
CA LEU A 24 6.25 -8.26 -12.33
C LEU A 24 5.87 -8.12 -13.81
N GLN A 25 6.85 -7.97 -14.69
CA GLN A 25 6.62 -7.88 -16.13
C GLN A 25 5.99 -9.15 -16.69
N LYS A 26 6.42 -10.34 -16.22
CA LYS A 26 5.81 -11.61 -16.63
C LYS A 26 4.34 -11.72 -16.19
N ILE A 27 4.01 -11.25 -14.99
CA ILE A 27 2.63 -11.22 -14.48
C ILE A 27 1.77 -10.29 -15.33
N LEU A 28 2.26 -9.08 -15.61
CA LEU A 28 1.54 -8.09 -16.42
C LEU A 28 1.32 -8.57 -17.86
N LEU A 29 2.32 -9.24 -18.45
CA LEU A 29 2.21 -9.80 -19.79
C LEU A 29 1.17 -10.93 -19.87
N LYS A 30 1.04 -11.76 -18.81
CA LYS A 30 0.00 -12.80 -18.74
C LYS A 30 -1.42 -12.23 -18.70
N GLU A 31 -1.57 -11.01 -18.21
CA GLU A 31 -2.84 -10.29 -18.16
C GLU A 31 -3.04 -9.34 -19.35
N GLU A 32 -2.28 -9.56 -20.44
CA GLU A 32 -2.33 -8.79 -21.69
C GLU A 32 -2.00 -7.30 -21.53
N TYR A 33 -1.31 -6.92 -20.45
CA TYR A 33 -0.79 -5.57 -20.25
C TYR A 33 0.62 -5.43 -20.83
N GLU A 34 0.69 -5.05 -22.10
CA GLU A 34 1.95 -4.63 -22.72
C GLU A 34 2.27 -3.18 -22.34
N ILE A 35 3.22 -3.00 -21.42
CA ILE A 35 3.68 -1.69 -20.96
C ILE A 35 5.11 -1.46 -21.46
N PRO A 36 5.40 -0.35 -22.17
CA PRO A 36 6.78 -0.01 -22.51
C PRO A 36 7.65 0.16 -21.27
N ASN A 37 8.91 -0.29 -21.32
CA ASN A 37 9.86 -0.22 -20.19
C ASN A 37 9.97 1.18 -19.58
N ALA A 38 9.96 2.24 -20.40
CA ALA A 38 9.99 3.61 -19.91
C ALA A 38 8.78 3.96 -19.04
N LYS A 39 7.58 3.50 -19.44
CA LYS A 39 6.34 3.72 -18.69
C LYS A 39 6.28 2.86 -17.43
N PHE A 40 6.76 1.62 -17.51
CA PHE A 40 6.88 0.73 -16.36
C PHE A 40 7.80 1.32 -15.27
N ASN A 41 9.00 1.77 -15.65
CA ASN A 41 9.92 2.42 -14.72
C ASN A 41 9.34 3.71 -14.11
N LYS A 42 8.60 4.51 -14.89
CA LYS A 42 7.90 5.69 -14.37
C LYS A 42 6.84 5.32 -13.32
N ILE A 43 6.07 4.25 -13.57
CA ILE A 43 5.05 3.78 -12.61
C ILE A 43 5.72 3.34 -11.29
N LEU A 44 6.81 2.58 -11.36
CA LEU A 44 7.54 2.18 -10.16
C LEU A 44 8.10 3.38 -9.39
N LEU A 45 8.67 4.36 -10.11
CA LEU A 45 9.15 5.61 -9.51
C LEU A 45 8.01 6.37 -8.81
N ASP A 46 6.86 6.52 -9.48
CA ASP A 46 5.70 7.21 -8.91
C ASP A 46 5.21 6.50 -7.63
N LEU A 47 5.13 5.16 -7.63
CA LEU A 47 4.72 4.36 -6.47
C LEU A 47 5.73 4.44 -5.32
N GLU A 48 7.03 4.50 -5.64
CA GLU A 48 8.10 4.65 -4.66
C GLU A 48 8.11 6.04 -4.02
N ILE A 49 7.92 7.12 -4.81
CA ILE A 49 7.79 8.49 -4.30
C ILE A 49 6.56 8.63 -3.39
N LEU A 50 5.47 7.93 -3.70
CA LEU A 50 4.27 7.89 -2.86
C LEU A 50 4.46 7.05 -1.58
N GLY A 51 5.60 6.36 -1.42
CA GLY A 51 5.89 5.53 -0.26
C GLY A 51 5.06 4.24 -0.20
N LEU A 52 4.50 3.80 -1.33
CA LEU A 52 3.67 2.58 -1.39
C LEU A 52 4.50 1.32 -1.58
N ILE A 53 5.65 1.46 -2.25
CA ILE A 53 6.59 0.38 -2.53
C ILE A 53 8.02 0.83 -2.25
N LYS A 54 8.91 -0.14 -2.06
CA LYS A 54 10.35 0.05 -1.95
C LYS A 54 11.03 -0.72 -3.07
N VAL A 55 11.95 -0.07 -3.79
CA VAL A 55 12.76 -0.72 -4.82
C VAL A 55 14.19 -0.83 -4.33
N SER A 56 14.78 -2.03 -4.43
CA SER A 56 16.17 -2.28 -4.06
C SER A 56 16.91 -3.07 -5.14
N TRP A 57 18.18 -2.74 -5.36
CA TRP A 57 19.02 -3.47 -6.31
C TRP A 57 19.50 -4.76 -5.65
N ILE A 58 19.18 -5.92 -6.25
CA ILE A 58 19.79 -7.20 -5.87
C ILE A 58 21.14 -7.34 -6.58
N THR A 59 21.16 -7.04 -7.87
CA THR A 59 22.36 -7.04 -8.72
C THR A 59 22.35 -5.80 -9.63
N LYS A 60 23.31 -5.66 -10.56
CA LYS A 60 23.30 -4.55 -11.53
C LYS A 60 22.12 -4.58 -12.51
N GLU A 61 21.47 -5.73 -12.67
CA GLU A 61 20.43 -5.96 -13.67
C GLU A 61 19.08 -6.35 -13.06
N GLU A 62 19.04 -6.67 -11.77
CA GLU A 62 17.86 -7.20 -11.10
C GLU A 62 17.46 -6.35 -9.90
N ARG A 63 16.18 -5.96 -9.87
CA ARG A 63 15.60 -5.15 -8.80
C ARG A 63 14.53 -5.92 -8.06
N ARG A 64 14.57 -5.86 -6.72
CA ARG A 64 13.49 -6.31 -5.84
C ARG A 64 12.53 -5.16 -5.58
N ILE A 65 11.24 -5.46 -5.65
CA ILE A 65 10.13 -4.55 -5.41
C ILE A 65 9.32 -5.12 -4.26
N GLU A 66 9.12 -4.34 -3.21
CA GLU A 66 8.45 -4.75 -1.99
C GLU A 66 7.34 -3.75 -1.63
N VAL A 67 6.20 -4.23 -1.13
CA VAL A 67 5.18 -3.32 -0.59
C VAL A 67 5.65 -2.76 0.74
N VAL A 68 5.52 -1.44 0.89
CA VAL A 68 5.65 -0.77 2.17
C VAL A 68 4.31 -0.92 2.88
N ILE A 69 4.25 -1.86 3.83
CA ILE A 69 3.14 -1.91 4.78
C ILE A 69 3.47 -0.84 5.81
N ILE A 70 2.85 0.33 5.67
CA ILE A 70 2.78 1.27 6.78
C ILE A 70 1.83 0.59 7.76
N GLU A 71 2.37 -0.21 8.68
CA GLU A 71 1.68 -0.43 9.95
C GLU A 71 1.45 0.97 10.48
N LYS A 72 0.19 1.43 10.47
CA LYS A 72 -0.17 2.53 11.35
C LYS A 72 0.23 2.03 12.72
N GLU A 73 1.32 2.55 13.27
CA GLU A 73 1.48 2.55 14.72
C GLU A 73 0.18 3.17 15.23
N VAL A 74 -0.74 2.33 15.68
CA VAL A 74 -1.86 2.76 16.47
C VAL A 74 -1.18 3.23 17.75
N ASP A 75 -1.02 4.54 17.88
CA ASP A 75 -0.49 5.11 19.10
C ASP A 75 -1.45 4.70 20.21
N GLU A 76 -1.03 3.79 21.09
CA GLU A 76 -1.88 3.24 22.17
C GLU A 76 -2.50 4.37 23.01
N ILE A 77 -1.82 5.52 23.06
CA ILE A 77 -2.28 6.75 23.72
C ILE A 77 -3.49 7.36 22.99
N GLU A 78 -3.53 7.36 21.66
CA GLU A 78 -4.63 7.92 20.88
C GLU A 78 -5.90 7.07 21.01
N GLU A 79 -5.76 5.74 21.07
CA GLU A 79 -6.86 4.81 21.29
C GLU A 79 -7.41 4.90 22.74
N GLN A 80 -6.52 4.93 23.75
CA GLN A 80 -6.91 5.15 25.14
C GLN A 80 -7.61 6.49 25.37
N ASN A 81 -7.10 7.58 24.77
CA ASN A 81 -7.74 8.89 24.88
C ASN A 81 -9.12 8.89 24.24
N LYS A 82 -9.30 8.18 23.12
CA LYS A 82 -10.60 8.05 22.47
C LYS A 82 -11.59 7.27 23.32
N GLU A 83 -11.18 6.16 23.93
CA GLU A 83 -12.03 5.39 24.85
C GLU A 83 -12.44 6.18 26.11
N VAL A 84 -11.51 6.95 26.69
CA VAL A 84 -11.81 7.79 27.87
C VAL A 84 -12.78 8.90 27.50
N MET A 85 -12.60 9.57 26.36
CA MET A 85 -13.53 10.59 25.87
C MET A 85 -14.93 10.03 25.58
N GLU A 86 -15.03 8.82 25.01
CA GLU A 86 -16.32 8.16 24.77
C GLU A 86 -17.04 7.82 26.09
N LYS A 87 -16.31 7.31 27.09
CA LYS A 87 -16.86 7.04 28.43
C LYS A 87 -17.31 8.31 29.15
N ASP A 88 -16.53 9.38 29.08
CA ASP A 88 -16.89 10.67 29.70
C ASP A 88 -18.09 11.31 28.99
N TYR A 89 -18.20 11.15 27.66
CA TYR A 89 -19.35 11.60 26.88
C TYR A 89 -20.63 10.82 27.24
N GLU A 90 -20.54 9.49 27.35
CA GLU A 90 -21.66 8.63 27.77
C GLU A 90 -22.10 8.93 29.21
N ALA A 91 -21.14 9.11 30.13
CA ALA A 91 -21.41 9.47 31.53
C ALA A 91 -22.01 10.89 31.69
N SER A 92 -21.82 11.76 30.68
CA SER A 92 -22.38 13.11 30.65
C SER A 92 -23.85 13.16 30.20
N PHE A 93 -24.47 12.04 29.82
CA PHE A 93 -25.89 11.95 29.54
C PHE A 93 -26.67 11.52 30.79
N PRO A 94 -27.29 12.45 31.55
CA PRO A 94 -28.11 12.10 32.69
C PRO A 94 -29.48 11.69 32.15
N GLY A 95 -29.68 10.39 31.89
CA GLY A 95 -30.97 9.91 31.39
C GLY A 95 -31.11 8.46 30.93
N ILE A 96 -30.11 7.59 31.09
CA ILE A 96 -30.26 6.16 30.77
C ILE A 96 -30.28 5.34 32.07
N ASP A 97 -31.24 5.65 32.92
CA ASP A 97 -31.77 4.70 33.90
C ASP A 97 -33.29 4.82 33.84
N LYS A 98 -33.93 3.76 33.34
CA LYS A 98 -35.35 3.49 33.53
C LYS A 98 -35.51 2.11 34.14
#